data_AF-A0A080WNQ2-F1
#
_entry.id   AF-A0A080WNQ2-F1
#
_cell.length_a   1.000
_cell.length_b   1.000
_cell.length_c   1.000
_cell.angle_alpha   90.00
_cell.angle_beta   90.00
_cell.angle_gamma   90.00
#
_symmetry.space_group_name_H-M   'P 1'
#
loop_
_entity.id
_entity.type
_entity.pdbx_description
1 polymer ?
#
loop_
_entity_poly.entity_id
_entity_poly.type
_entity_poly.pdbx_seq_one_letter_code
_entity_poly.pdbx_strand_id
1 'polypeptide(L)'
;MGASYIALAGNLGPLKRITGLIEILDFDLAVRGDGPVNHDGCIQAEVYRAPEVVLDKGYSYSADIWSLGVMLWDFLEGRTLFQDVDPLHVEEYYDEQHLALITALLGPPPKDLLDKGKRTSMFYKSDGTLQNPSLIPEDFTFQNTICNMSGEWKRRFINFVQR
;
A
#
# COMPACT_ATOMS: atom_id res chain seq x y z
N MET A 1 10.30 3.00 33.76
CA MET A 1 10.64 3.19 32.34
C MET A 1 9.33 3.21 31.58
N GLY A 2 8.99 4.37 31.04
CA GLY A 2 7.65 4.67 30.51
C GLY A 2 7.43 4.08 29.12
N ALA A 3 6.29 3.41 28.95
CA ALA A 3 5.76 3.09 27.63
C ALA A 3 5.12 4.36 27.05
N SER A 4 5.73 4.91 25.99
CA SER A 4 5.14 5.99 25.22
C SER A 4 4.10 5.40 24.28
N TYR A 5 2.82 5.68 24.56
CA TYR A 5 1.72 5.34 23.66
C TYR A 5 1.65 6.37 22.52
N ILE A 6 1.67 5.88 21.28
CA ILE A 6 1.29 6.67 20.11
C ILE A 6 -0.23 6.89 20.20
N ALA A 7 -0.65 8.13 20.48
CA ALA A 7 -2.04 8.52 20.48
C ALA A 7 -2.53 8.72 19.04
N LEU A 8 -3.22 7.74 18.48
CA LEU A 8 -4.05 7.96 17.29
C LEU A 8 -5.28 8.78 17.70
N ALA A 9 -5.55 9.85 16.96
CA ALA A 9 -6.62 10.80 17.22
C ALA A 9 -8.01 10.17 17.00
N GLY A 10 -8.49 9.43 18.00
CA GLY A 10 -9.82 8.86 18.06
C GLY A 10 -9.99 8.10 19.36
N ASN A 11 -10.91 8.53 20.22
CA ASN A 11 -11.21 7.80 21.45
C ASN A 11 -11.93 6.49 21.09
N LEU A 12 -11.16 5.43 20.81
CA LEU A 12 -11.65 4.08 20.45
C LEU A 12 -12.29 3.34 21.65
N GLY A 13 -12.47 4.02 22.78
CA GLY A 13 -12.89 3.42 24.04
C GLY A 13 -11.77 2.62 24.71
N PRO A 14 -11.98 2.10 25.92
CA PRO A 14 -11.00 1.29 26.60
C PRO A 14 -10.80 -0.04 25.85
N LEU A 15 -9.54 -0.43 25.64
CA LEU A 15 -9.15 -1.76 25.19
C LEU A 15 -9.78 -2.81 26.11
N LYS A 16 -10.81 -3.52 25.62
CA LYS A 16 -11.57 -4.49 26.45
C LYS A 16 -10.77 -5.75 26.79
N ARG A 17 -9.79 -6.12 25.93
CA ARG A 17 -8.92 -7.29 26.10
C ARG A 17 -7.71 -7.16 25.18
N ILE A 18 -6.50 -7.44 25.68
CA ILE A 18 -5.33 -7.64 24.81
C ILE A 18 -5.49 -9.02 24.17
N THR A 19 -5.64 -9.07 22.85
CA THR A 19 -5.80 -10.31 22.08
C THR A 19 -4.49 -11.10 21.95
N GLY A 20 -3.35 -10.42 22.07
CA GLY A 20 -2.00 -11.00 22.03
C GLY A 20 -0.92 -9.91 21.97
N LEU A 21 0.34 -10.31 22.09
CA LEU A 21 1.50 -9.46 21.80
C LEU A 21 1.84 -9.62 20.32
N ILE A 22 1.96 -8.50 19.59
CA ILE A 22 2.42 -8.48 18.21
C ILE A 22 3.84 -7.93 18.22
N GLU A 23 4.78 -8.68 17.68
CA GLU A 23 6.18 -8.30 17.53
C GLU A 23 6.55 -8.37 16.05
N ILE A 24 7.34 -7.39 15.58
CA ILE A 24 7.95 -7.45 14.26
C ILE A 24 9.15 -8.37 14.36
N LEU A 25 9.23 -9.34 13.45
CA LEU A 25 10.29 -10.33 13.36
C LEU A 25 10.88 -10.29 11.94
N ASP A 26 11.93 -11.08 11.71
CA ASP A 26 12.56 -11.27 10.40
C ASP A 26 13.14 -9.97 9.80
N PHE A 27 14.27 -9.54 10.37
CA PHE A 27 14.99 -8.33 9.94
C PHE A 27 16.07 -8.63 8.89
N ASP A 28 16.03 -9.80 8.23
CA ASP A 28 17.10 -10.24 7.31
C ASP A 28 17.23 -9.33 6.08
N LEU A 29 16.13 -8.69 5.68
CA LEU A 29 16.09 -7.70 4.59
C LEU A 29 16.04 -6.25 5.10
N ALA A 30 16.13 -6.03 6.41
CA ALA A 30 16.07 -4.69 6.98
C ALA A 30 17.33 -3.89 6.64
N VAL A 31 17.13 -2.63 6.25
CA VAL A 31 18.21 -1.68 5.96
C VAL A 31 18.25 -0.60 7.03
N ARG A 32 19.44 -0.07 7.31
CA ARG A 32 19.58 1.02 8.26
C ARG A 32 19.12 2.33 7.63
N GLY A 33 18.15 2.98 8.25
CA GLY A 33 17.68 4.28 7.79
C GLY A 33 18.49 5.50 8.27
N ASP A 34 19.60 5.28 8.99
CA ASP A 34 20.60 6.33 9.24
C ASP A 34 21.58 6.53 8.06
N GLY A 35 21.38 5.79 6.96
CA GLY A 35 22.10 5.88 5.71
C GLY A 35 21.48 6.87 4.70
N PRO A 36 21.73 6.67 3.39
CA PRO A 36 21.12 7.48 2.33
C PRO A 36 19.59 7.50 2.46
N VAL A 37 18.98 8.67 2.24
CA VAL A 37 17.52 8.87 2.40
C VAL A 37 16.70 7.98 1.46
N ASN A 38 17.30 7.56 0.33
CA ASN A 38 16.69 6.64 -0.62
C ASN A 38 17.60 5.42 -0.82
N HIS A 39 17.04 4.24 -0.63
CA HIS A 39 17.63 2.95 -0.98
C HIS A 39 17.09 2.49 -2.34
N ASP A 40 17.87 1.68 -3.06
CA ASP A 40 17.47 1.06 -4.31
C ASP A 40 17.22 -0.45 -4.11
N GLY A 41 16.52 -1.06 -5.07
CA GLY A 41 16.32 -2.51 -5.13
C GLY A 41 14.87 -2.96 -5.01
N CYS A 42 14.64 -4.23 -5.32
CA CYS A 42 13.35 -4.88 -5.17
C CYS A 42 13.20 -5.38 -3.73
N ILE A 43 12.33 -4.72 -2.98
CA ILE A 43 11.94 -5.11 -1.63
C ILE A 43 10.44 -5.48 -1.60
N GLN A 44 9.98 -5.94 -0.44
CA GLN A 44 8.60 -6.30 -0.14
C GLN A 44 8.10 -7.52 -0.91
N ALA A 45 7.21 -8.28 -0.27
CA ALA A 45 6.40 -9.26 -1.00
C ALA A 45 5.50 -8.53 -2.01
N GLU A 46 5.18 -9.19 -3.10
CA GLU A 46 4.53 -8.62 -4.28
C GLU A 46 3.24 -7.86 -3.95
N VAL A 47 2.34 -8.48 -3.17
CA VAL A 47 1.07 -7.87 -2.77
C VAL A 47 1.20 -6.67 -1.82
N TYR A 48 2.36 -6.47 -1.20
CA TYR A 48 2.60 -5.36 -0.27
C TYR A 48 3.57 -4.33 -0.84
N ARG A 49 3.97 -4.47 -2.11
CA ARG A 49 5.00 -3.64 -2.73
C ARG A 49 4.49 -2.24 -3.00
N ALA A 50 5.28 -1.24 -2.60
CA ALA A 50 4.94 0.15 -2.76
C ALA A 50 5.16 0.63 -4.22
N PRO A 51 4.38 1.61 -4.71
CA PRO A 51 4.52 2.07 -6.09
C PRO A 51 5.89 2.72 -6.37
N GLU A 52 6.54 3.35 -5.38
CA GLU A 52 7.92 3.85 -5.54
C GLU A 52 8.96 2.74 -5.74
N VAL A 53 8.69 1.54 -5.22
CA VAL A 53 9.54 0.35 -5.40
C VAL A 53 9.31 -0.23 -6.78
N VAL A 54 8.03 -0.39 -7.20
CA VAL A 54 7.69 -0.85 -8.56
C VAL A 54 8.31 0.05 -9.64
N LEU A 55 8.23 1.37 -9.44
CA LEU A 55 8.75 2.37 -10.38
C LEU A 55 10.26 2.62 -10.28
N ASP A 56 10.96 1.98 -9.35
CA ASP A 56 12.39 2.18 -9.08
C ASP A 56 12.73 3.68 -8.92
N LYS A 57 11.94 4.38 -8.11
CA LYS A 57 12.21 5.77 -7.69
C LYS A 57 13.25 5.83 -6.56
N GLY A 58 13.51 4.69 -5.93
CA GLY A 58 14.14 4.58 -4.63
C GLY A 58 13.11 4.69 -3.50
N TYR A 59 13.37 4.01 -2.39
CA TYR A 59 12.46 3.88 -1.25
C TYR A 59 13.08 4.37 0.06
N SER A 60 12.20 4.65 1.01
CA SER A 60 12.52 5.02 2.39
C SER A 60 11.53 4.32 3.33
N TYR A 61 11.41 4.78 4.58
CA TYR A 61 10.38 4.34 5.51
C TYR A 61 8.94 4.40 4.97
N SER A 62 8.68 5.23 3.94
CA SER A 62 7.37 5.26 3.26
C SER A 62 6.93 3.91 2.73
N ALA A 63 7.88 3.06 2.30
CA ALA A 63 7.58 1.71 1.81
C ALA A 63 7.02 0.82 2.94
N ASP A 64 7.55 0.91 4.15
CA ASP A 64 7.03 0.15 5.30
C ASP A 64 5.63 0.62 5.69
N ILE A 65 5.39 1.95 5.65
CA ILE A 65 4.06 2.52 5.91
C ILE A 65 3.05 2.06 4.86
N TRP A 66 3.45 1.98 3.59
CA TRP A 66 2.62 1.42 2.53
C TRP A 66 2.27 -0.04 2.81
N SER A 67 3.25 -0.91 3.06
CA SER A 67 3.01 -2.33 3.34
C SER A 67 2.12 -2.52 4.57
N LEU A 68 2.33 -1.73 5.62
CA LEU A 68 1.47 -1.76 6.81
C LEU A 68 0.03 -1.34 6.47
N GLY A 69 -0.16 -0.31 5.64
CA GLY A 69 -1.49 0.13 5.20
C GLY A 69 -2.25 -0.97 4.46
N VAL A 70 -1.59 -1.66 3.53
CA VAL A 70 -2.15 -2.80 2.81
C VAL A 70 -2.45 -3.96 3.77
N MET A 71 -1.52 -4.31 4.66
CA MET A 71 -1.71 -5.39 5.65
C MET A 71 -2.87 -5.10 6.62
N LEU A 72 -3.02 -3.86 7.07
CA LEU A 72 -4.14 -3.46 7.94
C LEU A 72 -5.47 -3.55 7.20
N TRP A 73 -5.48 -3.25 5.90
CA TRP A 73 -6.65 -3.47 5.06
C TRP A 73 -6.98 -4.97 4.98
N ASP A 74 -5.97 -5.83 4.76
CA ASP A 74 -6.18 -7.29 4.69
C ASP A 74 -6.76 -7.85 5.99
N PHE A 75 -6.29 -7.36 7.15
CA PHE A 75 -6.87 -7.73 8.45
C PHE A 75 -8.30 -7.23 8.63
N LEU A 76 -8.62 -6.03 8.13
CA LEU A 76 -9.97 -5.48 8.21
C LEU A 76 -10.95 -6.32 7.38
N GLU A 77 -10.55 -6.73 6.18
CA GLU A 77 -11.43 -7.40 5.22
C GLU A 77 -11.33 -8.93 5.24
N GLY A 78 -10.31 -9.50 5.87
CA GLY A 78 -10.06 -10.94 5.95
C GLY A 78 -9.66 -11.57 4.61
N ARG A 79 -9.16 -10.77 3.67
CA ARG A 79 -8.72 -11.17 2.32
C ARG A 79 -7.61 -10.25 1.82
N THR A 80 -6.85 -10.66 0.80
CA THR A 80 -5.78 -9.87 0.20
C THR A 80 -6.33 -8.72 -0.65
N LEU A 81 -5.87 -7.47 -0.45
CA LEU A 81 -6.30 -6.30 -1.23
C LEU A 81 -5.96 -6.45 -2.71
N PHE A 82 -4.70 -6.76 -3.00
CA PHE A 82 -4.16 -6.91 -4.34
C PHE A 82 -4.08 -8.40 -4.73
N GLN A 83 -5.20 -9.13 -4.57
CA GLN A 83 -5.27 -10.56 -4.85
C GLN A 83 -4.94 -10.91 -6.31
N ASP A 84 -5.26 -10.03 -7.25
CA ASP A 84 -5.02 -10.24 -8.69
C ASP A 84 -3.53 -10.18 -9.08
N VAL A 85 -2.64 -9.93 -8.12
CA VAL A 85 -1.18 -10.03 -8.28
C VAL A 85 -0.54 -10.87 -7.17
N ASP A 86 -1.35 -11.66 -6.46
CA ASP A 86 -0.88 -12.55 -5.40
C ASP A 86 -0.26 -13.81 -6.00
N PRO A 87 1.01 -14.15 -5.71
CA PRO A 87 1.67 -15.34 -6.24
C PRO A 87 1.01 -16.67 -5.84
N LEU A 88 0.09 -16.66 -4.86
CA LEU A 88 -0.75 -17.82 -4.54
C LEU A 88 -1.93 -18.01 -5.50
N HIS A 89 -2.28 -16.97 -6.27
CA HIS A 89 -3.46 -16.90 -7.12
C HIS A 89 -3.13 -16.67 -8.61
N VAL A 90 -1.94 -16.15 -8.94
CA VAL A 90 -1.49 -15.92 -10.31
C VAL A 90 -0.19 -16.66 -10.61
N GLU A 91 0.00 -17.05 -11.88
CA GLU A 91 1.22 -17.76 -12.31
C GLU A 91 2.45 -16.85 -12.33
N GLU A 92 2.25 -15.58 -12.69
CA GLU A 92 3.32 -14.59 -12.81
C GLU A 92 2.83 -13.23 -12.31
N TYR A 93 3.72 -12.55 -11.59
CA TYR A 93 3.49 -11.21 -11.10
C TYR A 93 3.84 -10.18 -12.18
N TYR A 94 2.87 -9.31 -12.50
CA TYR A 94 3.05 -8.23 -13.47
C TYR A 94 2.96 -6.85 -12.80
N ASP A 95 4.06 -6.09 -12.88
CA ASP A 95 4.14 -4.73 -12.31
C ASP A 95 3.06 -3.78 -12.86
N GLU A 96 2.74 -3.85 -14.16
CA GLU A 96 1.72 -3.00 -14.77
C GLU A 96 0.33 -3.29 -14.21
N GLN A 97 0.01 -4.57 -13.96
CA GLN A 97 -1.26 -4.97 -13.33
C GLN A 97 -1.36 -4.42 -11.90
N HIS A 98 -0.28 -4.52 -11.12
CA HIS A 98 -0.26 -4.00 -9.76
C HIS A 98 -0.44 -2.48 -9.74
N LEU A 99 0.26 -1.75 -10.62
CA LEU A 99 0.09 -0.31 -10.78
C LEU A 99 -1.33 0.08 -11.23
N ALA A 100 -1.98 -0.75 -12.05
CA ALA A 100 -3.37 -0.52 -12.45
C ALA A 100 -4.36 -0.67 -11.29
N LEU A 101 -4.19 -1.67 -10.42
CA LEU A 101 -4.99 -1.82 -9.19
C LEU A 101 -4.79 -0.63 -8.23
N ILE A 102 -3.54 -0.20 -8.04
CA ILE A 102 -3.21 0.97 -7.23
C ILE A 102 -3.89 2.22 -7.82
N THR A 103 -3.83 2.39 -9.13
CA THR A 103 -4.45 3.52 -9.84
C THR A 103 -5.98 3.49 -9.74
N ALA A 104 -6.61 2.32 -9.83
CA ALA A 104 -8.05 2.17 -9.63
C ALA A 104 -8.47 2.60 -8.21
N LEU A 105 -7.67 2.26 -7.20
CA LEU A 105 -8.00 2.50 -5.80
C LEU A 105 -7.74 3.96 -5.36
N LEU A 106 -6.60 4.53 -5.76
CA LEU A 106 -6.09 5.82 -5.28
C LEU A 106 -6.20 6.95 -6.32
N GLY A 107 -6.51 6.62 -7.57
CA GLY A 107 -6.41 7.55 -8.69
C GLY A 107 -4.99 7.63 -9.28
N PRO A 108 -4.75 8.61 -10.17
CA PRO A 108 -3.47 8.72 -10.86
C PRO A 108 -2.31 9.00 -9.89
N PRO A 109 -1.12 8.42 -10.14
CA PRO A 109 0.03 8.63 -9.27
C PRO A 109 0.49 10.10 -9.27
N PRO A 110 1.04 10.59 -8.15
CA PRO A 110 1.60 11.94 -8.07
C PRO A 110 2.71 12.16 -9.10
N LYS A 111 2.78 13.37 -9.67
CA LYS A 111 3.80 13.72 -10.67
C LYS A 111 5.23 13.52 -10.16
N ASP A 112 5.51 13.85 -8.89
CA ASP A 112 6.85 13.64 -8.29
C ASP A 112 7.29 12.17 -8.29
N LEU A 113 6.33 11.25 -8.13
CA LEU A 113 6.58 9.82 -8.17
C LEU A 113 6.99 9.40 -9.59
N LEU A 114 6.26 9.88 -10.60
CA LEU A 114 6.52 9.59 -12.01
C LEU A 114 7.84 10.23 -12.49
N ASP A 115 8.08 11.50 -12.19
CA ASP A 115 9.24 12.25 -12.65
C ASP A 115 10.57 11.66 -12.15
N LYS A 116 10.57 11.00 -10.99
CA LYS A 116 11.76 10.41 -10.36
C LYS A 116 11.87 8.89 -10.56
N GLY A 117 10.82 8.21 -11.01
CA GLY A 117 10.83 6.77 -11.24
C GLY A 117 11.66 6.38 -12.46
N LYS A 118 12.69 5.54 -12.27
CA LYS A 118 13.55 5.08 -13.37
C LYS A 118 12.80 4.20 -14.38
N ARG A 119 11.72 3.55 -13.94
CA ARG A 119 10.88 2.67 -14.77
C ARG A 119 9.57 3.32 -15.24
N THR A 120 9.37 4.61 -14.96
CA THR A 120 8.13 5.32 -15.31
C THR A 120 7.72 5.14 -16.77
N SER A 121 8.66 5.29 -17.71
CA SER A 121 8.37 5.19 -19.15
C SER A 121 7.97 3.78 -19.60
N MET A 122 8.13 2.74 -18.77
CA MET A 122 7.65 1.39 -19.07
C MET A 122 6.14 1.26 -18.87
N PHE A 123 5.56 2.05 -17.95
CA PHE A 123 4.20 1.85 -17.47
C PHE A 123 3.30 3.06 -17.67
N TYR A 124 3.87 4.27 -17.72
CA TYR A 124 3.12 5.52 -17.85
C TYR A 124 3.56 6.32 -19.07
N LYS A 125 2.58 7.01 -19.67
CA LYS A 125 2.79 8.06 -20.67
C LYS A 125 3.22 9.35 -19.99
N SER A 126 3.70 10.30 -20.78
CA SER A 126 4.14 11.62 -20.30
C SER A 126 3.04 12.47 -19.66
N ASP A 127 1.76 12.17 -19.95
CA ASP A 127 0.60 12.80 -19.33
C ASP A 127 0.18 12.18 -17.99
N GLY A 128 0.90 11.14 -17.52
CA GLY A 128 0.63 10.42 -16.28
C GLY A 128 -0.42 9.32 -16.39
N THR A 129 -0.95 9.05 -17.59
CA THR A 129 -1.84 7.90 -17.82
C THR A 129 -1.06 6.60 -17.98
N LEU A 130 -1.61 5.48 -17.51
CA LEU A 130 -1.02 4.16 -17.77
C LEU A 130 -0.93 3.89 -19.27
N GLN A 131 0.09 3.14 -19.69
CA GLN A 131 0.27 2.73 -21.08
C GLN A 131 -0.88 1.84 -21.54
N ASN A 132 -1.32 0.91 -20.69
CA ASN A 132 -2.51 0.10 -20.91
C ASN A 132 -3.65 0.43 -19.91
N PRO A 133 -4.50 1.44 -20.21
CA PRO A 133 -5.63 1.79 -19.36
C PRO A 133 -6.68 0.69 -19.18
N SER A 134 -6.72 -0.31 -20.07
CA SER A 134 -7.69 -1.41 -19.96
C SER A 134 -7.44 -2.34 -18.78
N LEU A 135 -6.26 -2.26 -18.17
CA LEU A 135 -5.93 -3.01 -16.95
C LEU A 135 -6.50 -2.38 -15.69
N ILE A 136 -7.04 -1.15 -15.75
CA ILE A 136 -7.60 -0.45 -14.59
C ILE A 136 -9.05 -0.96 -14.39
N PRO A 137 -9.34 -1.81 -13.38
CA PRO A 137 -10.69 -2.25 -13.12
C PRO A 137 -11.59 -1.11 -12.63
N GLU A 138 -12.75 -0.93 -13.26
CA GLU A 138 -13.70 0.13 -12.91
C GLU A 138 -14.33 -0.06 -11.51
N ASP A 139 -14.54 -1.31 -11.10
CA ASP A 139 -15.20 -1.63 -9.83
C ASP A 139 -14.24 -1.77 -8.64
N PHE A 140 -12.93 -1.65 -8.83
CA PHE A 140 -11.94 -1.76 -7.77
C PHE A 140 -11.74 -0.42 -7.05
N THR A 141 -12.65 -0.10 -6.15
CA THR A 141 -12.65 1.15 -5.38
C THR A 141 -12.77 0.86 -3.89
N PHE A 142 -12.32 1.78 -3.02
CA PHE A 142 -12.53 1.62 -1.57
C PHE A 142 -14.00 1.42 -1.18
N GLN A 143 -14.92 2.01 -1.96
CA GLN A 143 -16.35 1.85 -1.73
C GLN A 143 -16.81 0.40 -1.96
N ASN A 144 -16.22 -0.31 -2.91
CA ASN A 144 -16.57 -1.69 -3.22
C ASN A 144 -15.72 -2.69 -2.47
N THR A 145 -14.46 -2.35 -2.17
CA THR A 145 -13.52 -3.31 -1.57
C THR A 145 -13.69 -3.43 -0.06
N ILE A 146 -14.12 -2.36 0.63
CA ILE A 146 -14.36 -2.34 2.09
C ILE A 146 -15.77 -2.86 2.40
N CYS A 147 -15.89 -4.09 2.87
CA CYS A 147 -17.16 -4.76 3.16
C CYS A 147 -17.42 -4.89 4.67
N ASN A 148 -16.38 -4.94 5.50
CA ASN A 148 -16.49 -5.14 6.95
C ASN A 148 -16.71 -3.84 7.74
N MET A 149 -16.98 -2.73 7.03
CA MET A 149 -17.35 -1.44 7.61
C MET A 149 -18.61 -0.89 6.93
N SER A 150 -19.45 -0.17 7.66
CA SER A 150 -20.70 0.38 7.10
C SER A 150 -21.05 1.78 7.62
N GLY A 151 -22.02 2.41 6.95
CA GLY A 151 -22.56 3.71 7.32
C GLY A 151 -21.51 4.82 7.42
N GLU A 152 -21.65 5.64 8.47
CA GLU A 152 -20.80 6.81 8.72
C GLU A 152 -19.32 6.44 8.95
N TRP A 153 -19.06 5.26 9.53
CA TRP A 153 -17.69 4.80 9.74
C TRP A 153 -16.97 4.55 8.43
N LYS A 154 -17.61 3.80 7.51
CA LYS A 154 -17.06 3.54 6.18
C LYS A 154 -16.78 4.84 5.44
N ARG A 155 -17.74 5.77 5.45
CA ARG A 155 -17.58 7.08 4.82
C ARG A 155 -16.39 7.86 5.37
N ARG A 156 -16.22 7.89 6.70
CA ARG A 156 -15.09 8.59 7.35
C ARG A 156 -13.75 7.93 7.06
N PHE A 157 -13.70 6.61 7.07
CA PHE A 157 -12.50 5.87 6.75
C PHE A 157 -12.06 6.10 5.30
N ILE A 158 -12.98 6.01 4.34
CA ILE A 158 -12.71 6.28 2.92
C ILE A 158 -12.18 7.70 2.74
N ASN A 159 -12.83 8.70 3.35
CA ASN A 159 -12.36 10.09 3.32
C ASN A 159 -10.99 10.28 3.98
N PHE A 160 -10.61 9.44 4.93
CA PHE A 160 -9.32 9.49 5.58
C PHE A 160 -8.21 8.90 4.69
N VAL A 161 -8.46 7.77 4.01
CA VAL A 161 -7.45 7.12 3.17
C VAL A 161 -7.28 7.77 1.79
N GLN A 162 -8.26 8.55 1.32
CA GLN A 162 -8.18 9.30 0.06
C GLN A 162 -7.62 10.73 0.20
N ARG A 163 -7.09 11.08 1.38
CA ARG A 163 -6.58 12.42 1.70
C ARG A 163 -5.13 12.65 1.35
#